data_AF-A0AAU5WE90-F1
#
_entry.id   AF-A0AAU5WE90-F1
#
_cell.length_a   1.000
_cell.length_b   1.000
_cell.length_c   1.000
_cell.angle_alpha   90.00
_cell.angle_beta   90.00
_cell.angle_gamma   90.00
#
_symmetry.space_group_name_H-M   'P 1'
#
loop_
_entity.id
_entity.type
_entity.pdbx_description
1 polymer ?
#
loop_
_entity_poly.entity_id
_entity_poly.type
_entity_poly.pdbx_seq_one_letter_code
_entity_poly.pdbx_strand_id
1 'polypeptide(L)'
;MPNGDQLVVDDYTPAGGWRVRASVQKYNSGKDAWQALFSCTAKEGQSVPTKCAQDIPEGTLVRVHVWMYEGSNTKWDAYSATTHA
;
A
#
# COMPACT_ATOMS: atom_id res chain seq x y z
N MET A 1 -23.01 7.01 7.94
CA MET A 1 -21.61 7.44 7.83
C MET A 1 -20.84 6.22 7.38
N PRO A 2 -19.95 6.26 6.38
CA PRO A 2 -19.20 5.05 6.07
C PRO A 2 -18.22 4.85 7.24
N ASN A 3 -18.56 3.93 8.14
CA ASN A 3 -17.75 3.51 9.27
C ASN A 3 -16.58 2.71 8.71
N GLY A 4 -15.48 3.39 8.45
CA GLY A 4 -14.30 2.76 7.90
C GLY A 4 -13.05 3.53 8.25
N ASP A 5 -11.98 2.81 8.55
CA ASP A 5 -10.66 3.40 8.70
C ASP A 5 -10.11 3.82 7.33
N GLN A 6 -9.47 4.99 7.30
CA GLN A 6 -8.77 5.48 6.13
C GLN A 6 -7.31 5.08 6.20
N LEU A 7 -6.88 4.21 5.28
CA LEU A 7 -5.46 3.89 5.14
C LEU A 7 -4.78 4.90 4.24
N VAL A 8 -3.75 5.56 4.77
CA VAL A 8 -2.91 6.51 4.04
C VAL A 8 -1.54 5.88 3.80
N VAL A 9 -1.10 5.89 2.54
CA VAL A 9 0.28 5.57 2.16
C VAL A 9 0.97 6.86 1.80
N ASP A 10 2.04 7.19 2.53
CA ASP A 10 2.94 8.30 2.23
C ASP A 10 4.27 7.72 1.71
N ASP A 11 4.74 8.21 0.56
CA ASP A 11 6.03 7.80 -0.01
C ASP A 11 6.93 9.01 -0.24
N TYR A 12 8.06 9.04 0.47
CA TYR A 12 9.12 10.03 0.33
C TYR A 12 10.29 9.41 -0.43
N THR A 13 10.25 9.49 -1.76
CA THR A 13 11.36 9.03 -2.61
C THR A 13 12.31 10.21 -2.88
N PRO A 14 13.46 10.34 -2.21
CA PRO A 14 14.48 11.32 -2.60
C PRO A 14 15.04 10.97 -3.99
N ALA A 15 15.46 11.98 -4.75
CA ALA A 15 16.08 11.79 -6.06
C ALA A 15 17.25 10.79 -5.97
N GLY A 16 17.17 9.67 -6.71
CA GLY A 16 18.17 8.60 -6.63
C GLY A 16 17.79 7.26 -7.26
N GLY A 17 16.73 7.18 -8.05
CA GLY A 17 16.36 5.97 -8.81
C GLY A 17 15.63 4.87 -8.04
N TRP A 18 15.50 5.02 -6.71
CA TRP A 18 14.64 4.18 -5.88
C TRP A 18 13.18 4.59 -6.05
N ARG A 19 12.24 3.65 -5.92
CA ARG A 19 10.80 3.91 -5.93
C ARG A 19 10.13 3.02 -4.90
N VAL A 20 9.30 3.59 -4.04
CA VAL A 20 8.44 2.80 -3.17
C VAL A 20 7.05 2.69 -3.81
N ARG A 21 6.43 1.55 -3.58
CA ARG A 21 5.03 1.29 -3.90
C ARG A 21 4.45 0.63 -2.68
N ALA A 22 3.23 0.99 -2.32
CA ALA A 22 2.47 0.20 -1.37
C ALA A 22 1.16 -0.24 -2.01
N SER A 23 0.64 -1.36 -1.54
CA SER A 23 -0.72 -1.78 -1.82
C SER A 23 -1.37 -2.27 -0.56
N VAL A 24 -2.63 -1.89 -0.36
CA VAL A 24 -3.45 -2.52 0.67
C VAL A 24 -4.11 -3.73 0.04
N GLN A 25 -4.07 -4.84 0.75
CA GLN A 25 -4.71 -6.08 0.35
C GLN A 25 -5.77 -6.44 1.38
N LYS A 26 -6.93 -6.90 0.93
CA LYS A 26 -7.96 -7.49 1.77
C LYS A 26 -7.92 -9.00 1.67
N TYR A 27 -8.22 -9.69 2.78
CA TYR A 27 -8.38 -11.13 2.75
C TYR A 27 -9.74 -11.51 2.17
N ASN A 28 -9.75 -12.41 1.19
CA ASN A 28 -10.96 -13.02 0.66
C ASN A 28 -11.06 -14.45 1.19
N SER A 29 -11.89 -14.65 2.20
CA SER A 29 -12.10 -15.95 2.84
C SER A 29 -12.68 -17.00 1.89
N GLY A 30 -13.53 -16.59 0.94
CA GLY A 30 -14.10 -17.51 -0.05
C GLY A 30 -13.10 -18.05 -1.06
N LYS A 31 -11.94 -17.39 -1.21
CA LYS A 31 -10.83 -17.82 -2.09
C LYS A 31 -9.57 -18.23 -1.33
N ASP A 32 -9.61 -18.13 0.00
CA ASP A 32 -8.46 -18.31 0.87
C ASP A 32 -7.24 -17.50 0.41
N ALA A 33 -7.46 -16.27 -0.06
CA ALA A 33 -6.45 -15.49 -0.77
C ALA A 33 -6.52 -14.00 -0.48
N TRP A 34 -5.34 -13.37 -0.47
CA TRP A 34 -5.20 -11.92 -0.41
C TRP A 34 -5.46 -11.28 -1.77
N GLN A 35 -6.27 -10.24 -1.80
CA GLN A 35 -6.62 -9.50 -3.01
C GLN A 35 -6.23 -8.03 -2.85
N ALA A 36 -5.56 -7.47 -3.86
CA ALA A 36 -5.27 -6.04 -3.88
C ALA A 36 -6.57 -5.23 -3.85
N LEU A 37 -6.66 -4.30 -2.91
CA LEU A 37 -7.74 -3.33 -2.79
C LEU A 37 -7.39 -2.07 -3.56
N PHE A 38 -6.24 -1.48 -3.26
CA PHE A 38 -5.67 -0.35 -3.98
C PHE A 38 -4.15 -0.36 -3.88
N SER A 39 -3.49 0.37 -4.78
CA SER A 39 -2.04 0.57 -4.76
C SER A 39 -1.68 2.03 -4.92
N CYS A 40 -0.67 2.47 -4.19
CA CYS A 40 -0.05 3.78 -4.30
C CYS A 40 1.36 3.62 -4.86
N THR A 41 1.69 4.36 -5.91
CA THR A 41 3.07 4.44 -6.42
C THR A 41 3.51 5.88 -6.34
N ALA A 42 4.67 6.16 -5.76
CA ALA A 42 5.22 7.51 -5.82
C ALA A 42 5.43 7.96 -7.27
N LYS A 43 5.13 9.24 -7.51
CA LYS A 43 5.53 9.93 -8.73
C LYS A 43 7.01 10.27 -8.68
N GLU A 44 7.71 10.03 -9.77
CA GLU A 44 9.13 10.37 -9.90
C GLU A 44 9.34 11.89 -9.81
N GLY A 45 10.43 12.31 -9.16
CA GLY A 45 10.89 13.70 -9.15
C GLY A 45 10.06 14.65 -8.28
N GLN A 46 9.19 14.15 -7.41
CA GLN A 46 8.44 14.99 -6.49
C GLN A 46 9.18 15.16 -5.16
N SER A 47 9.32 16.42 -4.72
CA SER A 47 9.83 16.80 -3.41
C SER A 47 8.78 16.67 -2.29
N VAL A 48 7.55 16.32 -2.65
CA VAL A 48 6.43 16.09 -1.74
C VAL A 48 5.99 14.62 -1.82
N PRO A 49 5.64 14.00 -0.68
CA PRO A 49 5.24 12.61 -0.69
C PRO A 49 3.93 12.40 -1.44
N THR A 50 3.87 11.35 -2.25
CA THR A 50 2.62 10.94 -2.88
C THR A 50 1.74 10.30 -1.82
N LYS A 51 0.54 10.85 -1.62
CA LYS A 51 -0.47 10.30 -0.71
C LYS A 51 -1.54 9.58 -1.50
N CYS A 52 -1.82 8.33 -1.13
CA CYS A 52 -3.03 7.65 -1.57
C CYS A 52 -3.83 7.20 -0.36
N ALA A 53 -5.14 7.41 -0.44
CA ALA A 53 -6.07 7.03 0.60
C ALA A 53 -7.23 6.25 0.02
N GLN A 54 -7.75 5.30 0.79
CA GLN A 54 -8.93 4.53 0.45
C GLN A 54 -9.69 4.23 1.74
N ASP A 55 -11.01 4.41 1.69
CA ASP A 55 -11.88 4.02 2.78
C ASP A 55 -12.09 2.50 2.74
N ILE A 56 -11.94 1.86 3.90
CA ILE A 56 -12.09 0.42 4.06
C ILE A 56 -13.24 0.13 5.02
N PRO A 57 -14.19 -0.76 4.68
CA PRO A 57 -15.26 -1.11 5.59
C PRO A 57 -14.72 -1.69 6.90
N GLU A 58 -15.29 -1.25 8.02
CA GLU A 58 -14.99 -1.78 9.36
C GLU A 58 -15.11 -3.31 9.41
N GLY A 59 -14.17 -3.96 10.10
CA GLY A 59 -14.06 -5.41 10.23
C GLY A 59 -13.40 -6.09 9.04
N THR A 60 -12.91 -5.34 8.04
CA THR A 60 -12.18 -5.93 6.91
C THR A 60 -10.77 -6.35 7.36
N LEU A 61 -10.45 -7.63 7.19
CA LEU A 61 -9.09 -8.13 7.40
C LEU A 61 -8.16 -7.63 6.29
N VAL A 62 -7.20 -6.80 6.64
CA VAL A 62 -6.27 -6.15 5.70
C VAL A 62 -4.81 -6.39 6.06
N ARG A 63 -3.95 -6.26 5.06
CA ARG A 63 -2.50 -6.11 5.22
C ARG A 63 -1.97 -5.06 4.24
N VAL A 64 -0.90 -4.38 4.62
CA VAL A 64 -0.15 -3.51 3.73
C VAL A 64 0.99 -4.31 3.14
N HIS A 65 1.10 -4.32 1.83
CA HIS A 65 2.29 -4.75 1.11
C HIS A 65 3.08 -3.50 0.71
N VAL A 66 4.37 -3.42 1.06
CA VAL A 66 5.30 -2.38 0.58
C VAL A 66 6.43 -3.02 -0.23
N TRP A 67 6.75 -2.44 -1.38
CA TRP A 67 7.90 -2.82 -2.19
C TRP A 67 8.75 -1.61 -2.53
N MET A 68 10.06 -1.83 -2.59
CA MET A 68 11.05 -0.87 -3.04
C MET A 68 11.74 -1.41 -4.29
N TYR A 69 11.79 -0.58 -5.33
CA TYR A 69 12.39 -0.89 -6.62
C TYR A 69 13.52 0.07 -6.93
N GLU A 70 14.53 -0.39 -7.66
CA GLU A 70 15.56 0.43 -8.30
C GLU A 70 15.52 0.13 -9.80
N GLY A 71 15.10 1.10 -10.61
CA GLY A 71 14.75 0.86 -12.01
C GLY A 71 13.60 -0.15 -12.14
N SER A 72 13.84 -1.29 -12.81
CA SER A 72 12.87 -2.38 -12.98
C SER A 72 13.03 -3.52 -11.97
N ASN A 73 14.01 -3.45 -11.07
CA ASN A 73 14.33 -4.53 -10.14
C ASN A 73 13.70 -4.28 -8.77
N THR A 74 12.91 -5.22 -8.25
CA THR A 74 12.52 -5.24 -6.84
C THR A 74 13.76 -5.52 -6.00
N LYS A 75 14.03 -4.65 -5.03
CA LYS A 75 15.16 -4.79 -4.11
C LYS A 75 14.73 -5.28 -2.75
N TRP A 76 13.54 -4.87 -2.33
CA TRP A 76 12.97 -5.25 -1.07
C TRP A 76 11.46 -5.25 -1.17
N ASP A 77 10.84 -6.19 -0.48
CA ASP A 77 9.39 -6.26 -0.35
C ASP A 77 9.03 -6.85 1.01
N ALA A 78 7.97 -6.32 1.63
CA ALA A 78 7.49 -6.81 2.92
C ALA A 78 6.00 -6.58 3.09
N TYR A 79 5.45 -7.30 4.06
CA TYR A 79 4.07 -7.21 4.47
C TYR A 79 3.99 -6.73 5.92
N SER A 80 3.01 -5.89 6.21
CA SER A 80 2.63 -5.61 7.60
C SER A 80 2.06 -6.85 8.26
N ALA A 81 1.98 -6.82 9.60
CA ALA A 81 1.06 -7.70 10.30
C ALA A 81 -0.37 -7.52 9.75
N THR A 82 -1.15 -8.57 9.86
CA THR A 82 -2.56 -8.56 9.48
C THR A 82 -3.37 -7.83 10.57
N THR A 83 -4.23 -6.90 10.15
CA THR A 83 -5.02 -6.05 11.06
C THR A 83 -6.46 -5.94 10.54
N HIS A 84 -7.42 -5.76 11.45
CA HIS A 84 -8.78 -5.39 11.07
C HIS A 84 -8.84 -3.86 11.00
N ALA A 85 -9.27 -3.35 9.85
CA ALA A 85 -9.61 -1.93 9.65
C ALA A 85 -11.06 -1.65 10.08
#